data_AF-A0A4S8PK14-F1
#
_entry.id   AF-A0A4S8PK14-F1
#
_cell.length_a   1.000
_cell.length_b   1.000
_cell.length_c   1.000
_cell.angle_alpha   90.00
_cell.angle_beta   90.00
_cell.angle_gamma   90.00
#
_symmetry.space_group_name_H-M   'P 1'
#
loop_
_entity.id
_entity.type
_entity.pdbx_description
1 polymer ?
#
loop_
_entity_poly.entity_id
_entity_poly.type
_entity_poly.pdbx_seq_one_letter_code
_entity_poly.pdbx_strand_id
1 'polypeptide(L)'
;MPNATAAPTPLVADESTETIPLIPEEILRQHHCLEADASRFTAAARLLQSLWRQDQNLPVGRHRSPSGEIREIGSRLTMSAGRAGANFLDPAIASLVRRELVYREIGALIDADRLFRNLLSSMPLVFNLFGPLKGDLELATCVMRLILPGFTGTVTKILFEHSPGRGNPAFSADYTAADALVRYRTEDGRRGFVFVEQKYTETLQESTQPTRPHLDRLSEQSGLFKDPHAASLRSSPCQQLWREHLLAASMIQRGNYDEGHFVVIAPRLNWHAQNGIAAYARHLKKPEPGQPVFAGIFLERFIEAIGTAGKHDYAQRLHQRYADFARIDQLIDAYLDAEDQAGIELLTIPEVSSSGSEAKAMAAA
;
A
#
# COMPACT_ATOMS: atom_id res chain seq x y z
N MET A 1 9.40 0.16 -44.03
CA MET A 1 9.02 -0.75 -42.95
C MET A 1 9.99 -1.91 -42.92
N PRO A 2 10.80 -2.05 -41.87
CA PRO A 2 11.39 -3.32 -41.51
C PRO A 2 10.59 -3.94 -40.36
N ASN A 3 10.10 -5.16 -40.60
CA ASN A 3 9.53 -6.05 -39.60
C ASN A 3 10.58 -6.40 -38.54
N ALA A 4 10.27 -6.16 -37.27
CA ALA A 4 10.97 -6.74 -36.14
C ALA A 4 9.95 -7.43 -35.25
N THR A 5 9.69 -8.71 -35.56
CA THR A 5 9.06 -9.67 -34.66
C THR A 5 10.04 -9.96 -33.53
N ALA A 6 9.96 -9.21 -32.44
CA ALA A 6 10.57 -9.59 -31.17
C ALA A 6 9.53 -10.35 -30.35
N ALA A 7 9.76 -11.63 -30.12
CA ALA A 7 9.00 -12.40 -29.15
C ALA A 7 9.15 -11.76 -27.76
N PRO A 8 8.11 -11.76 -26.91
CA PRO A 8 8.23 -11.26 -25.55
C PRO A 8 9.31 -12.08 -24.82
N THR A 9 10.37 -11.40 -24.38
CA THR A 9 11.36 -11.97 -23.49
C THR A 9 10.62 -12.49 -22.26
N PRO A 10 10.77 -13.77 -21.87
CA PRO A 10 10.23 -14.26 -20.63
C PRO A 10 10.82 -13.40 -19.51
N LEU A 11 9.98 -12.90 -18.61
CA LEU A 11 10.41 -12.35 -17.32
C LEU A 11 11.37 -13.39 -16.72
N VAL A 12 12.65 -13.05 -16.67
CA VAL A 12 13.67 -13.85 -16.00
C VAL A 12 13.11 -14.12 -14.60
N ALA A 13 13.06 -15.40 -14.22
CA ALA A 13 12.76 -15.78 -12.85
C ALA A 13 13.85 -15.14 -11.99
N ASP A 14 13.51 -14.00 -11.40
CA ASP A 14 14.44 -13.17 -10.68
C ASP A 14 14.81 -13.90 -9.40
N GLU A 15 16.05 -14.39 -9.31
CA GLU A 15 16.70 -14.74 -8.04
C GLU A 15 16.97 -13.48 -7.19
N SER A 16 16.20 -12.39 -7.37
CA SER A 16 16.13 -11.28 -6.45
C SER A 16 15.76 -11.80 -5.06
N THR A 17 16.59 -11.47 -4.08
CA THR A 17 16.28 -11.73 -2.68
C THR A 17 14.87 -11.22 -2.35
N GLU A 18 13.97 -12.10 -1.92
CA GLU A 18 12.60 -11.74 -1.52
C GLU A 18 12.54 -10.79 -0.29
N THR A 19 13.67 -10.29 0.17
CA THR A 19 13.83 -9.53 1.42
C THR A 19 14.27 -8.11 1.11
N ILE A 20 13.56 -7.13 1.66
CA ILE A 20 14.00 -5.73 1.62
C ILE A 20 15.26 -5.56 2.48
N PRO A 21 16.36 -4.99 1.94
CA PRO A 21 17.60 -4.80 2.68
C PRO A 21 17.44 -3.79 3.82
N LEU A 22 18.40 -3.83 4.76
CA LEU A 22 18.66 -2.69 5.64
C LEU A 22 19.47 -1.67 4.85
N ILE A 23 18.86 -0.54 4.53
CA ILE A 23 19.50 0.52 3.73
C ILE A 23 20.47 1.29 4.64
N PRO A 24 21.74 1.49 4.23
CA PRO A 24 22.69 2.34 4.94
C PRO A 24 22.13 3.73 5.29
N GLU A 25 22.44 4.24 6.48
CA GLU A 25 21.91 5.53 6.94
C GLU A 25 22.37 6.69 6.06
N GLU A 26 23.59 6.61 5.53
CA GLU A 26 24.21 7.59 4.64
C GLU A 26 23.34 7.80 3.40
N ILE A 27 22.92 6.72 2.74
CA ILE A 27 21.99 6.74 1.61
C ILE A 27 20.66 7.38 2.04
N LEU A 28 20.09 6.95 3.17
CA LEU A 28 18.83 7.50 3.64
C LEU A 28 18.92 9.00 3.96
N ARG A 29 20.04 9.48 4.54
CA ARG A 29 20.27 10.91 4.82
C ARG A 29 20.41 11.70 3.53
N GLN A 30 21.23 11.22 2.59
CA GLN A 30 21.44 11.85 1.28
C GLN A 30 20.14 12.08 0.53
N HIS A 31 19.18 11.15 0.64
CA HIS A 31 17.88 11.24 -0.04
C HIS A 31 16.74 11.79 0.84
N HIS A 32 17.04 12.32 2.03
CA HIS A 32 16.05 12.85 3.00
C HIS A 32 14.98 11.82 3.41
N CYS A 33 15.39 10.57 3.61
CA CYS A 33 14.52 9.43 3.89
C CYS A 33 14.73 8.78 5.26
N LEU A 34 15.74 9.21 6.02
CA LEU A 34 16.02 8.65 7.35
C LEU A 34 14.93 9.04 8.35
N GLU A 35 14.26 8.03 8.92
CA GLU A 35 13.20 8.15 9.91
C GLU A 35 13.35 7.04 10.96
N ALA A 36 13.25 7.38 12.24
CA ALA A 36 13.54 6.47 13.35
C ALA A 36 12.60 5.25 13.40
N ASP A 37 11.33 5.41 13.01
CA ASP A 37 10.29 4.38 13.20
C ASP A 37 9.89 3.67 11.88
N ALA A 38 10.75 3.72 10.87
CA ALA A 38 10.45 3.08 9.59
C ALA A 38 10.76 1.57 9.62
N SER A 39 9.77 0.74 9.30
CA SER A 39 10.05 -0.65 8.91
C SER A 39 11.00 -0.68 7.71
N ARG A 40 11.69 -1.81 7.46
CA ARG A 40 12.56 -1.98 6.28
C ARG A 40 11.82 -1.60 4.98
N PHE A 41 10.60 -2.12 4.82
CA PHE A 41 9.76 -1.81 3.68
C PHE A 41 9.40 -0.31 3.60
N THR A 42 9.03 0.31 4.73
CA THR A 42 8.71 1.74 4.75
C THR A 42 9.90 2.61 4.36
N ALA A 43 11.11 2.29 4.84
CA ALA A 43 12.34 2.98 4.49
C ALA A 43 12.64 2.85 2.99
N ALA A 44 12.54 1.62 2.46
CA ALA A 44 12.70 1.33 1.04
C ALA A 44 11.68 2.05 0.16
N ALA A 45 10.40 1.95 0.49
CA ALA A 45 9.34 2.65 -0.25
C ALA A 45 9.55 4.17 -0.22
N ARG A 46 9.99 4.73 0.91
CA ARG A 46 10.30 6.17 1.02
C ARG A 46 11.45 6.58 0.11
N LEU A 47 12.52 5.79 0.09
CA LEU A 47 13.66 6.01 -0.79
C LEU A 47 13.24 5.92 -2.25
N LEU A 48 12.47 4.90 -2.63
CA LEU A 48 11.92 4.76 -3.98
C LEU A 48 11.08 5.99 -4.39
N GLN A 49 10.23 6.50 -3.51
CA GLN A 49 9.47 7.74 -3.78
C GLN A 49 10.39 8.97 -3.93
N SER A 50 11.48 9.06 -3.18
CA SER A 50 12.45 10.15 -3.30
C SER A 50 13.22 10.10 -4.62
N LEU A 51 13.65 8.90 -5.04
CA LEU A 51 14.30 8.67 -6.32
C LEU A 51 13.36 8.98 -7.49
N TRP A 52 12.12 8.50 -7.44
CA TRP A 52 11.11 8.81 -8.45
C TRP A 52 10.88 10.33 -8.57
N ARG A 53 10.76 11.04 -7.44
CA ARG A 53 10.62 12.51 -7.42
C ARG A 53 11.81 13.19 -8.11
N GLN A 54 13.03 12.72 -7.87
CA GLN A 54 14.24 13.26 -8.48
C GLN A 54 14.23 13.07 -10.00
N ASP A 55 13.85 11.90 -10.50
CA ASP A 55 13.73 11.65 -11.95
C ASP A 55 12.72 12.57 -12.62
N GLN A 56 11.64 12.91 -11.91
CA GLN A 56 10.63 13.85 -12.39
C GLN A 56 11.08 15.33 -12.27
N ASN A 57 12.32 15.58 -11.80
CA ASN A 57 12.85 16.92 -11.53
C ASN A 57 11.97 17.74 -10.56
N LEU A 58 11.33 17.07 -9.61
CA LEU A 58 10.42 17.71 -8.65
C LEU A 58 11.19 18.13 -7.38
N PRO A 59 10.97 19.35 -6.85
CA PRO A 59 11.65 19.80 -5.64
C PRO A 59 11.16 19.04 -4.39
N VAL A 60 12.06 18.86 -3.42
CA VAL A 60 11.76 18.21 -2.14
C VAL A 60 10.80 19.07 -1.30
N GLY A 61 9.83 18.41 -0.68
CA GLY A 61 8.84 19.03 0.20
C GLY A 61 9.28 19.05 1.66
N ARG A 62 8.61 19.91 2.44
CA ARG A 62 8.81 20.02 3.89
C ARG A 62 7.63 19.44 4.67
N HIS A 63 7.94 18.79 5.78
CA HIS A 63 7.01 18.32 6.79
C HIS A 63 7.24 19.09 8.10
N ARG A 64 6.14 19.35 8.81
CA ARG A 64 6.18 19.95 10.14
C ARG A 64 5.77 18.89 11.15
N SER A 65 6.66 18.56 12.06
CA SER A 65 6.37 17.61 13.14
C SER A 65 5.34 18.19 14.13
N PRO A 66 4.75 17.36 15.01
CA PRO A 66 3.90 17.84 16.10
C PRO A 66 4.62 18.82 17.05
N SER A 67 5.94 18.69 17.23
CA SER A 67 6.76 19.63 18.01
C SER A 67 7.01 20.97 17.30
N GLY A 68 6.59 21.10 16.04
CA GLY A 68 6.70 22.30 15.24
C GLY A 68 7.98 22.40 14.41
N GLU A 69 8.90 21.45 14.54
CA GLU A 69 10.12 21.33 13.75
C GLU A 69 9.78 21.13 12.27
N ILE A 70 10.48 21.85 11.39
CA ILE A 70 10.31 21.75 9.95
C ILE A 70 11.54 21.09 9.35
N ARG A 71 11.35 19.98 8.65
CA ARG A 71 12.41 19.30 7.92
C ARG A 71 11.98 18.90 6.52
N GLU A 72 12.97 18.70 5.66
CA GLU A 72 12.76 18.16 4.33
C GLU A 72 12.55 16.64 4.39
N ILE A 73 11.60 16.14 3.61
CA ILE A 73 11.31 14.71 3.50
C ILE A 73 11.29 14.35 2.02
N GLY A 74 12.14 13.41 1.63
CA GLY A 74 12.37 13.00 0.23
C GLY A 74 11.10 12.52 -0.48
N SER A 75 10.21 11.85 0.25
CA SER A 75 8.91 11.36 -0.24
C SER A 75 7.79 12.40 -0.15
N ARG A 76 8.11 13.69 -0.09
CA ARG A 76 7.12 14.77 0.01
C ARG A 76 7.34 15.78 -1.10
N LEU A 77 6.25 16.32 -1.62
CA LEU A 77 6.26 17.38 -2.62
C LEU A 77 6.09 18.77 -1.97
N THR A 78 6.60 19.79 -2.66
CA THR A 78 6.29 21.18 -2.34
C THR A 78 4.79 21.47 -2.54
N MET A 79 4.32 22.57 -1.94
CA MET A 79 2.93 23.01 -2.13
C MET A 79 2.63 23.33 -3.60
N SER A 80 3.56 23.95 -4.32
CA SER A 80 3.38 24.29 -5.74
C SER A 80 3.30 23.04 -6.63
N ALA A 81 4.21 22.08 -6.45
CA ALA A 81 4.18 20.82 -7.18
C ALA A 81 2.91 20.00 -6.87
N GLY A 82 2.52 19.92 -5.60
CA GLY A 82 1.26 19.29 -5.20
C GLY A 82 0.04 19.96 -5.83
N ARG A 83 -0.02 21.30 -5.82
CA ARG A 83 -1.09 22.06 -6.50
C ARG A 83 -1.11 21.86 -8.00
N ALA A 84 0.03 21.63 -8.64
CA ALA A 84 0.12 21.28 -10.06
C ALA A 84 -0.35 19.84 -10.35
N GLY A 85 -0.57 19.01 -9.32
CA GLY A 85 -0.99 17.61 -9.48
C GLY A 85 0.16 16.63 -9.68
N ALA A 86 1.39 17.02 -9.35
CA ALA A 86 2.59 16.20 -9.58
C ALA A 86 2.63 14.87 -8.79
N ASN A 87 1.70 14.67 -7.84
CA ASN A 87 1.52 13.38 -7.16
C ASN A 87 0.76 12.35 -8.01
N PHE A 88 0.24 12.72 -9.18
CA PHE A 88 -0.51 11.83 -10.05
C PHE A 88 0.27 11.53 -11.33
N LEU A 89 0.18 10.29 -11.80
CA LEU A 89 0.91 9.84 -12.98
C LEU A 89 0.35 10.43 -14.28
N ASP A 90 -0.87 10.95 -14.28
CA ASP A 90 -1.47 11.55 -15.46
C ASP A 90 -2.20 12.86 -15.09
N PRO A 91 -2.07 13.94 -15.87
CA PRO A 91 -2.84 15.17 -15.67
C PRO A 91 -4.37 14.95 -15.62
N ALA A 92 -4.89 13.94 -16.34
CA ALA A 92 -6.29 13.55 -16.27
C ALA A 92 -6.67 13.01 -14.88
N ILE A 93 -5.76 12.27 -14.21
CA ILE A 93 -5.97 11.79 -12.84
C ILE A 93 -5.92 12.96 -11.86
N ALA A 94 -5.01 13.91 -12.03
CA ALA A 94 -5.00 15.13 -11.21
C ALA A 94 -6.32 15.92 -11.34
N SER A 95 -6.88 15.98 -12.55
CA SER A 95 -8.16 16.64 -12.84
C SER A 95 -9.33 15.86 -12.23
N LEU A 96 -9.33 14.54 -12.35
CA LEU A 96 -10.27 13.64 -11.70
C LEU A 96 -10.26 13.85 -10.18
N VAL A 97 -9.10 13.85 -9.54
CA VAL A 97 -8.97 14.02 -8.09
C VAL A 97 -9.57 15.35 -7.62
N ARG A 98 -9.32 16.45 -8.34
CA ARG A 98 -9.95 17.74 -8.01
C ARG A 98 -11.47 17.64 -8.07
N ARG A 99 -12.01 16.97 -9.09
CA ARG A 99 -13.46 16.73 -9.21
C ARG A 99 -13.97 15.88 -8.05
N GLU A 100 -13.31 14.78 -7.71
CA GLU A 100 -13.71 13.90 -6.60
C GLU A 100 -13.67 14.65 -5.25
N LEU A 101 -12.74 15.57 -5.03
CA LEU A 101 -12.71 16.41 -3.81
C LEU A 101 -13.91 17.37 -3.71
N VAL A 102 -14.38 17.91 -4.83
CA VAL A 102 -15.56 18.80 -4.85
C VAL A 102 -16.84 18.00 -4.63
N TYR A 103 -16.96 16.82 -5.23
CA TYR A 103 -18.17 15.99 -5.21
C TYR A 103 -18.13 14.82 -4.22
N ARG A 104 -17.14 14.81 -3.31
CA ARG A 104 -17.01 13.77 -2.29
C ARG A 104 -18.26 13.66 -1.43
N GLU A 105 -18.49 12.46 -0.93
CA GLU A 105 -19.62 12.18 -0.06
C GLU A 105 -19.53 13.00 1.23
N ILE A 106 -20.68 13.33 1.82
CA ILE A 106 -20.71 14.03 3.10
C ILE A 106 -20.05 13.12 4.16
N GLY A 107 -19.08 13.68 4.90
CA GLY A 107 -18.30 12.97 5.90
C GLY A 107 -17.12 12.17 5.32
N ALA A 108 -16.85 12.29 4.02
CA ALA A 108 -15.68 11.71 3.38
C ALA A 108 -14.36 12.17 4.00
N LEU A 109 -13.49 11.23 4.37
CA LEU A 109 -12.21 11.50 5.05
C LEU A 109 -11.05 11.54 4.05
N ILE A 110 -11.08 12.53 3.15
CA ILE A 110 -9.99 12.77 2.20
C ILE A 110 -9.11 13.92 2.69
N ASP A 111 -7.91 13.61 3.19
CA ASP A 111 -6.88 14.59 3.54
C ASP A 111 -6.21 15.13 2.27
N ALA A 112 -6.52 16.38 1.92
CA ALA A 112 -6.01 17.00 0.71
C ALA A 112 -4.49 17.21 0.72
N ASP A 113 -3.88 17.53 1.87
CA ASP A 113 -2.42 17.74 1.91
C ASP A 113 -1.69 16.39 1.75
N ARG A 114 -2.17 15.34 2.44
CA ARG A 114 -1.68 13.97 2.23
C ARG A 114 -1.85 13.53 0.77
N LEU A 115 -3.03 13.74 0.20
CA LEU A 115 -3.35 13.34 -1.17
C LEU A 115 -2.48 14.03 -2.22
N PHE A 116 -2.23 15.33 -2.11
CA PHE A 116 -1.47 16.07 -3.13
C PHE A 116 0.04 16.09 -2.91
N ARG A 117 0.52 15.80 -1.68
CA ARG A 117 1.94 16.05 -1.36
C ARG A 117 2.68 14.88 -0.74
N ASN A 118 2.01 13.89 -0.20
CA ASN A 118 2.69 12.72 0.35
C ASN A 118 2.81 11.63 -0.72
N LEU A 119 4.01 11.46 -1.29
CA LEU A 119 4.28 10.43 -2.30
C LEU A 119 4.17 9.01 -1.71
N LEU A 120 4.43 8.87 -0.40
CA LEU A 120 4.43 7.60 0.33
C LEU A 120 3.01 7.16 0.75
N SER A 121 1.97 7.94 0.44
CA SER A 121 0.62 7.65 0.90
C SER A 121 -0.10 6.66 -0.02
N SER A 122 -0.86 5.73 0.56
CA SER A 122 -1.81 4.88 -0.20
C SER A 122 -2.91 5.68 -0.91
N MET A 123 -3.33 6.82 -0.36
CA MET A 123 -4.38 7.66 -0.94
C MET A 123 -4.12 8.12 -2.39
N PRO A 124 -2.99 8.76 -2.77
CA PRO A 124 -2.68 9.02 -4.17
C PRO A 124 -2.44 7.72 -4.97
N LEU A 125 -1.93 6.66 -4.34
CA LEU A 125 -1.78 5.36 -5.00
C LEU A 125 -3.13 4.81 -5.47
N VAL A 126 -4.19 4.83 -4.66
CA VAL A 126 -5.52 4.35 -5.09
C VAL A 126 -6.04 5.17 -6.28
N PHE A 127 -5.81 6.49 -6.32
CA PHE A 127 -6.16 7.30 -7.49
C PHE A 127 -5.30 6.98 -8.72
N ASN A 128 -4.02 6.69 -8.56
CA ASN A 128 -3.16 6.29 -9.67
C ASN A 128 -3.51 4.89 -10.21
N LEU A 129 -4.01 3.98 -9.36
CA LEU A 129 -4.46 2.65 -9.78
C LEU A 129 -5.85 2.68 -10.42
N PHE A 130 -6.81 3.37 -9.81
CA PHE A 130 -8.22 3.31 -10.23
C PHE A 130 -8.68 4.51 -11.06
N GLY A 131 -7.88 5.58 -11.16
CA GLY A 131 -8.19 6.75 -11.99
C GLY A 131 -8.37 6.41 -13.48
N PRO A 132 -7.41 5.70 -14.11
CA PRO A 132 -7.57 5.24 -15.50
C PRO A 132 -8.78 4.32 -15.68
N LEU A 133 -9.02 3.41 -14.72
CA LEU A 133 -10.13 2.46 -14.73
C LEU A 133 -11.48 3.18 -14.60
N LYS A 134 -11.54 4.30 -13.87
CA LYS A 134 -12.75 5.11 -13.78
C LYS A 134 -13.04 5.85 -15.09
N GLY A 135 -11.99 6.24 -15.81
CA GLY A 135 -12.10 6.85 -17.14
C GLY A 135 -12.43 5.86 -18.25
N ASP A 136 -12.15 4.56 -18.04
CA ASP A 136 -12.32 3.47 -19.01
C ASP A 136 -12.85 2.21 -18.29
N LEU A 137 -14.17 2.03 -18.32
CA LEU A 137 -14.82 0.93 -17.60
C LEU A 137 -14.66 -0.43 -18.29
N GLU A 138 -14.29 -0.45 -19.57
CA GLU A 138 -13.92 -1.69 -20.27
C GLU A 138 -12.57 -2.18 -19.78
N LEU A 139 -11.58 -1.28 -19.69
CA LEU A 139 -10.31 -1.54 -19.00
C LEU A 139 -10.55 -2.04 -17.57
N ALA A 140 -11.41 -1.36 -16.80
CA ALA A 140 -11.75 -1.79 -15.44
C ALA A 140 -12.32 -3.21 -15.42
N THR A 141 -13.21 -3.54 -16.35
CA THR A 141 -13.80 -4.88 -16.48
C THR A 141 -12.72 -5.93 -16.76
N CYS A 142 -11.82 -5.66 -17.69
CA CYS A 142 -10.69 -6.56 -17.99
C CYS A 142 -9.77 -6.75 -16.78
N VAL A 143 -9.42 -5.68 -16.07
CA VAL A 143 -8.59 -5.77 -14.86
C VAL A 143 -9.27 -6.61 -13.77
N MET A 144 -10.57 -6.41 -13.51
CA MET A 144 -11.30 -7.21 -12.53
C MET A 144 -11.31 -8.71 -12.89
N ARG A 145 -11.49 -9.05 -14.17
CA ARG A 145 -11.44 -10.45 -14.66
C ARG A 145 -10.07 -11.10 -14.45
N LEU A 146 -8.99 -10.33 -14.56
CA LEU A 146 -7.63 -10.84 -14.39
C LEU A 146 -7.27 -11.08 -12.92
N ILE A 147 -7.77 -10.25 -12.00
CA ILE A 147 -7.37 -10.31 -10.58
C ILE A 147 -8.36 -11.08 -9.68
N LEU A 148 -9.62 -11.25 -10.10
CA LEU A 148 -10.66 -11.94 -9.35
C LEU A 148 -11.06 -13.26 -10.03
N PRO A 149 -10.70 -14.42 -9.44
CA PRO A 149 -11.13 -15.71 -9.97
C PRO A 149 -12.65 -15.81 -10.07
N GLY A 150 -13.15 -16.20 -11.24
CA GLY A 150 -14.59 -16.38 -11.47
C GLY A 150 -15.39 -15.08 -11.64
N PHE A 151 -14.75 -13.91 -11.76
CA PHE A 151 -15.45 -12.67 -12.03
C PHE A 151 -16.03 -12.64 -13.45
N THR A 152 -17.36 -12.60 -13.55
CA THR A 152 -18.11 -12.55 -14.82
C THR A 152 -18.79 -11.20 -15.07
N GLY A 153 -18.61 -10.25 -14.15
CA GLY A 153 -19.27 -8.94 -14.21
C GLY A 153 -18.75 -8.01 -15.32
N THR A 154 -19.55 -6.99 -15.62
CA THR A 154 -19.17 -5.78 -16.35
C THR A 154 -19.16 -4.61 -15.38
N VAL A 155 -18.03 -3.91 -15.28
CA VAL A 155 -17.89 -2.74 -14.40
C VAL A 155 -18.74 -1.59 -14.93
N THR A 156 -19.49 -0.96 -14.04
CA THR A 156 -20.44 0.12 -14.36
C THR A 156 -20.10 1.44 -13.67
N LYS A 157 -19.32 1.41 -12.58
CA LYS A 157 -18.93 2.61 -11.86
C LYS A 157 -17.74 2.36 -10.95
N ILE A 158 -16.91 3.38 -10.75
CA ILE A 158 -15.90 3.41 -9.68
C ILE A 158 -16.11 4.65 -8.81
N LEU A 159 -16.17 4.45 -7.51
CA LEU A 159 -16.28 5.48 -6.48
C LEU A 159 -15.02 5.47 -5.63
N PHE A 160 -14.60 6.62 -5.12
CA PHE A 160 -13.49 6.75 -4.20
C PHE A 160 -14.00 7.14 -2.82
N GLU A 161 -13.35 6.62 -1.77
CA GLU A 161 -13.69 6.89 -0.37
C GLU A 161 -15.21 6.72 -0.15
N HIS A 162 -15.72 5.51 -0.44
CA HIS A 162 -17.16 5.27 -0.45
C HIS A 162 -17.62 4.51 0.79
N SER A 163 -18.67 5.01 1.44
CA SER A 163 -19.35 4.30 2.52
C SER A 163 -20.86 4.36 2.32
N PRO A 164 -21.57 3.21 2.30
CA PRO A 164 -23.03 3.22 2.27
C PRO A 164 -23.54 3.83 3.58
N GLY A 165 -24.15 5.01 3.50
CA GLY A 165 -24.74 5.66 4.68
C GLY A 165 -23.75 5.80 5.84
N ARG A 166 -22.71 6.61 5.66
CA ARG A 166 -21.66 6.86 6.67
C ARG A 166 -22.25 7.19 8.05
N GLY A 167 -21.75 6.51 9.09
CA GLY A 167 -22.25 6.65 10.46
C GLY A 167 -23.67 6.09 10.70
N ASN A 168 -24.35 5.54 9.68
CA ASN A 168 -25.70 5.03 9.81
C ASN A 168 -25.68 3.65 10.53
N PRO A 169 -26.49 3.45 11.58
CA PRO A 169 -26.65 2.17 12.27
C PRO A 169 -27.17 1.02 11.40
N ALA A 170 -27.73 1.31 10.22
CA ALA A 170 -28.09 0.28 9.25
C ALA A 170 -26.87 -0.49 8.70
N PHE A 171 -25.70 0.15 8.68
CA PHE A 171 -24.42 -0.41 8.22
C PHE A 171 -23.46 -0.53 9.42
N SER A 172 -22.18 -0.17 9.31
CA SER A 172 -21.19 -0.30 10.40
C SER A 172 -21.37 0.69 11.56
N ALA A 173 -22.26 1.68 11.44
CA ALA A 173 -22.45 2.75 12.42
C ALA A 173 -21.17 3.56 12.73
N ASP A 174 -20.19 3.57 11.82
CA ASP A 174 -18.93 4.28 11.96
C ASP A 174 -18.51 4.94 10.63
N TYR A 175 -17.28 5.45 10.57
CA TYR A 175 -16.74 6.17 9.41
C TYR A 175 -15.91 5.28 8.48
N THR A 176 -16.03 3.96 8.60
CA THR A 176 -15.37 3.00 7.70
C THR A 176 -15.87 3.21 6.27
N ALA A 177 -14.97 3.14 5.30
CA ALA A 177 -15.22 3.35 3.88
C ALA A 177 -14.27 2.49 3.05
N ALA A 178 -14.64 2.20 1.81
CA ALA A 178 -13.72 1.64 0.83
C ALA A 178 -12.86 2.76 0.25
N ASP A 179 -11.55 2.54 0.11
CA ASP A 179 -10.67 3.44 -0.65
C ASP A 179 -11.16 3.58 -2.10
N ALA A 180 -11.57 2.45 -2.70
CA ALA A 180 -12.32 2.42 -3.94
C ALA A 180 -13.47 1.40 -3.88
N LEU A 181 -14.63 1.76 -4.43
CA LEU A 181 -15.73 0.82 -4.67
C LEU A 181 -15.98 0.69 -6.16
N VAL A 182 -15.76 -0.52 -6.69
CA VAL A 182 -16.09 -0.87 -8.07
C VAL A 182 -17.47 -1.50 -8.11
N ARG A 183 -18.42 -0.90 -8.82
CA ARG A 183 -19.76 -1.48 -9.05
C ARG A 183 -19.78 -2.24 -10.36
N TYR A 184 -20.42 -3.39 -10.38
CA TYR A 184 -20.60 -4.17 -11.60
C TYR A 184 -22.01 -4.75 -11.72
N ARG A 185 -22.30 -5.23 -12.93
CA ARG A 185 -23.48 -6.02 -13.26
C ARG A 185 -23.01 -7.34 -13.84
N THR A 186 -23.53 -8.45 -13.34
CA THR A 186 -23.34 -9.76 -13.96
C THR A 186 -24.19 -9.88 -15.23
N GLU A 187 -23.93 -10.91 -16.04
CA GLU A 187 -24.70 -11.19 -17.26
C GLU A 187 -26.19 -11.46 -16.95
N ASP A 188 -26.50 -12.09 -15.81
CA ASP A 188 -27.87 -12.32 -15.33
C ASP A 188 -28.50 -11.09 -14.63
N GLY A 189 -27.82 -9.94 -14.66
CA GLY A 189 -28.35 -8.65 -14.19
C GLY A 189 -28.21 -8.39 -12.69
N ARG A 190 -27.58 -9.31 -11.94
CA ARG A 190 -27.29 -9.12 -10.50
C ARG A 190 -26.32 -7.96 -10.28
N ARG A 191 -26.49 -7.31 -9.14
CA ARG A 191 -25.79 -6.10 -8.75
C ARG A 191 -24.62 -6.47 -7.86
N GLY A 192 -23.41 -6.31 -8.34
CA GLY A 192 -22.20 -6.65 -7.62
C GLY A 192 -21.34 -5.46 -7.24
N PHE A 193 -20.43 -5.67 -6.29
CA PHE A 193 -19.38 -4.71 -5.97
C PHE A 193 -18.03 -5.37 -5.65
N VAL A 194 -16.95 -4.61 -5.81
CA VAL A 194 -15.63 -4.90 -5.24
C VAL A 194 -15.31 -3.75 -4.28
N PHE A 195 -15.25 -4.07 -2.99
CA PHE A 195 -14.84 -3.17 -1.92
C PHE A 195 -13.33 -3.27 -1.79
N VAL A 196 -12.61 -2.18 -2.07
CA VAL A 196 -11.15 -2.18 -2.09
C VAL A 196 -10.61 -1.39 -0.91
N GLU A 197 -9.69 -2.01 -0.18
CA GLU A 197 -8.79 -1.36 0.78
C GLU A 197 -7.37 -1.38 0.20
N GLN A 198 -6.74 -0.21 0.08
CA GLN A 198 -5.40 -0.07 -0.48
C GLN A 198 -4.37 0.24 0.62
N LYS A 199 -3.41 -0.68 0.79
CA LYS A 199 -2.22 -0.44 1.61
C LYS A 199 -1.02 -0.14 0.74
N TYR A 200 -0.13 0.74 1.21
CA TYR A 200 1.20 0.89 0.65
C TYR A 200 2.25 0.60 1.73
N THR A 201 2.52 1.55 2.62
CA THR A 201 3.47 1.37 3.72
C THR A 201 2.83 1.09 5.08
N GLU A 202 1.50 1.15 5.15
CA GLU A 202 0.74 0.76 6.34
C GLU A 202 1.06 -0.68 6.72
N THR A 203 1.08 -0.96 8.01
CA THR A 203 1.50 -2.24 8.61
C THR A 203 0.33 -3.09 9.08
N LEU A 204 -0.88 -2.52 9.14
CA LEU A 204 -2.05 -3.02 9.86
C LEU A 204 -1.88 -3.07 11.38
N GLN A 205 -0.72 -2.67 11.92
CA GLN A 205 -0.46 -2.58 13.35
C GLN A 205 -0.81 -1.20 13.94
N GLU A 206 -1.43 -0.33 13.14
CA GLU A 206 -1.85 0.99 13.57
C GLU A 206 -2.87 0.91 14.72
N SER A 207 -2.94 1.98 15.52
CA SER A 207 -3.81 2.03 16.69
C SER A 207 -5.26 1.71 16.34
N THR A 208 -5.82 0.75 17.07
CA THR A 208 -7.20 0.32 16.93
C THR A 208 -8.18 1.34 17.49
N GLN A 209 -9.38 1.41 16.91
CA GLN A 209 -10.48 2.18 17.47
C GLN A 209 -11.23 1.35 18.52
N PRO A 210 -11.88 1.99 19.51
CA PRO A 210 -12.77 1.28 20.42
C PRO A 210 -13.86 0.52 19.65
N THR A 211 -14.05 -0.76 19.97
CA THR A 211 -15.12 -1.56 19.39
C THR A 211 -16.48 -1.17 19.98
N ARG A 212 -17.49 -1.16 19.11
CA ARG A 212 -18.87 -0.79 19.46
C ARG A 212 -19.72 -2.07 19.50
N PRO A 213 -20.67 -2.22 20.45
CA PRO A 213 -21.53 -3.41 20.54
C PRO A 213 -22.28 -3.75 19.24
N HIS A 214 -22.51 -2.75 18.39
CA HIS A 214 -23.12 -2.94 17.08
C HIS A 214 -22.29 -3.79 16.11
N LEU A 215 -20.96 -3.64 16.12
CA LEU A 215 -20.07 -4.41 15.26
C LEU A 215 -20.01 -5.88 15.67
N ASP A 216 -20.15 -6.18 16.97
CA ASP A 216 -20.23 -7.56 17.44
C ASP A 216 -21.48 -8.27 16.90
N ARG A 217 -22.64 -7.60 16.94
CA ARG A 217 -23.87 -8.12 16.33
C ARG A 217 -23.74 -8.33 14.82
N LEU A 218 -23.13 -7.38 14.11
CA LEU A 218 -22.86 -7.56 12.68
C LEU A 218 -21.92 -8.74 12.42
N SER A 219 -20.91 -8.93 13.27
CA SER A 219 -19.99 -10.07 13.20
C SER A 219 -20.73 -11.41 13.28
N GLU A 220 -21.63 -11.56 14.26
CA GLU A 220 -22.48 -12.74 14.39
C GLU A 220 -23.40 -12.93 13.17
N GLN A 221 -24.11 -11.88 12.76
CA GLN A 221 -25.11 -11.94 11.68
C GLN A 221 -24.50 -12.10 10.29
N SER A 222 -23.26 -11.69 10.08
CA SER A 222 -22.57 -11.76 8.79
C SER A 222 -22.36 -13.19 8.30
N GLY A 223 -22.24 -14.15 9.21
CA GLY A 223 -21.88 -15.53 8.88
C GLY A 223 -20.45 -15.71 8.36
N LEU A 224 -19.64 -14.64 8.29
CA LEU A 224 -18.30 -14.65 7.69
C LEU A 224 -17.25 -15.44 8.49
N PHE A 225 -17.38 -15.45 9.81
CA PHE A 225 -16.30 -15.87 10.71
C PHE A 225 -16.50 -17.28 11.26
N LYS A 226 -15.38 -18.00 11.45
CA LYS A 226 -15.34 -19.28 12.19
C LYS A 226 -15.78 -19.09 13.64
N ASP A 227 -15.24 -18.04 14.27
CA ASP A 227 -15.64 -17.54 15.57
C ASP A 227 -15.84 -16.01 15.46
N PRO A 228 -17.09 -15.50 15.47
CA PRO A 228 -17.37 -14.07 15.36
C PRO A 228 -16.94 -13.27 16.62
N HIS A 229 -16.66 -13.94 17.74
CA HIS A 229 -16.26 -13.34 19.02
C HIS A 229 -14.76 -13.40 19.30
N ALA A 230 -13.97 -13.96 18.39
CA ALA A 230 -12.51 -14.03 18.54
C ALA A 230 -11.92 -12.67 18.90
N ALA A 231 -11.19 -12.60 20.03
CA ALA A 231 -10.65 -11.35 20.54
C ALA A 231 -9.69 -10.66 19.56
N SER A 232 -8.94 -11.44 18.77
CA SER A 232 -8.03 -10.94 17.75
C SER A 232 -8.72 -10.15 16.63
N LEU A 233 -10.01 -10.37 16.37
CA LEU A 233 -10.78 -9.53 15.42
C LEU A 233 -10.97 -8.09 15.93
N ARG A 234 -10.84 -7.85 17.24
CA ARG A 234 -10.95 -6.53 17.87
C ARG A 234 -9.59 -5.83 18.07
N SER A 235 -8.48 -6.47 17.71
CA SER A 235 -7.13 -5.93 17.86
C SER A 235 -6.42 -5.80 16.52
N SER A 236 -5.28 -5.10 16.50
CA SER A 236 -4.36 -5.23 15.36
C SER A 236 -3.86 -6.68 15.26
N PRO A 237 -3.56 -7.17 14.04
CA PRO A 237 -3.70 -6.48 12.76
C PRO A 237 -5.09 -6.60 12.09
N CYS A 238 -6.05 -7.24 12.74
CA CYS A 238 -7.29 -7.65 12.09
C CYS A 238 -8.41 -6.61 12.15
N GLN A 239 -8.42 -5.71 13.15
CA GLN A 239 -9.60 -4.89 13.47
C GLN A 239 -10.07 -4.02 12.29
N GLN A 240 -9.15 -3.41 11.56
CA GLN A 240 -9.52 -2.58 10.42
C GLN A 240 -10.25 -3.41 9.36
N LEU A 241 -9.63 -4.51 8.91
CA LEU A 241 -10.19 -5.40 7.90
C LEU A 241 -11.51 -6.03 8.36
N TRP A 242 -11.62 -6.37 9.65
CA TRP A 242 -12.86 -6.83 10.25
C TRP A 242 -14.01 -5.84 10.04
N ARG A 243 -13.80 -4.56 10.36
CA ARG A 243 -14.83 -3.52 10.20
C ARG A 243 -15.22 -3.28 8.75
N GLU A 244 -14.23 -3.26 7.85
CA GLU A 244 -14.47 -3.09 6.41
C GLU A 244 -15.26 -4.27 5.83
N HIS A 245 -14.93 -5.49 6.23
CA HIS A 245 -15.67 -6.66 5.77
C HIS A 245 -17.10 -6.70 6.31
N LEU A 246 -17.32 -6.25 7.55
CA LEU A 246 -18.67 -6.09 8.11
C LEU A 246 -19.48 -5.02 7.36
N LEU A 247 -18.84 -3.91 6.99
CA LEU A 247 -19.48 -2.90 6.14
C LEU A 247 -19.88 -3.50 4.79
N ALA A 248 -18.97 -4.21 4.13
CA ALA A 248 -19.26 -4.91 2.87
C ALA A 248 -20.39 -5.94 3.01
N ALA A 249 -20.42 -6.73 4.08
CA ALA A 249 -21.48 -7.71 4.33
C ALA A 249 -22.84 -7.03 4.55
N SER A 250 -22.85 -5.94 5.33
CA SER A 250 -24.08 -5.18 5.58
C SER A 250 -24.68 -4.59 4.31
N MET A 251 -23.88 -4.28 3.28
CA MET A 251 -24.38 -3.82 1.98
C MET A 251 -25.23 -4.87 1.27
N ILE A 252 -24.84 -6.15 1.36
CA ILE A 252 -25.62 -7.25 0.78
C ILE A 252 -26.86 -7.52 1.62
N GLN A 253 -26.71 -7.60 2.94
CA GLN A 253 -27.82 -7.86 3.87
C GLN A 253 -28.95 -6.82 3.79
N ARG A 254 -28.62 -5.57 3.44
CA ARG A 254 -29.60 -4.49 3.23
C ARG A 254 -30.23 -4.49 1.83
N GLY A 255 -29.83 -5.42 0.95
CA GLY A 255 -30.34 -5.51 -0.41
C GLY A 255 -29.81 -4.43 -1.35
N ASN A 256 -28.72 -3.75 -0.99
CA ASN A 256 -28.09 -2.77 -1.89
C ASN A 256 -27.40 -3.47 -3.06
N TYR A 257 -26.84 -4.65 -2.81
CA TYR A 257 -26.15 -5.51 -3.77
C TYR A 257 -26.53 -6.97 -3.53
N ASP A 258 -26.35 -7.78 -4.55
CA ASP A 258 -26.70 -9.20 -4.55
C ASP A 258 -25.45 -10.08 -4.32
N GLU A 259 -24.25 -9.55 -4.60
CA GLU A 259 -22.96 -10.19 -4.33
C GLU A 259 -21.83 -9.15 -4.19
N GLY A 260 -20.68 -9.58 -3.69
CA GLY A 260 -19.54 -8.70 -3.57
C GLY A 260 -18.21 -9.39 -3.29
N HIS A 261 -17.14 -8.61 -3.40
CA HIS A 261 -15.79 -8.98 -2.99
C HIS A 261 -15.26 -7.93 -2.02
N PHE A 262 -14.52 -8.36 -0.99
CA PHE A 262 -13.69 -7.49 -0.18
C PHE A 262 -12.22 -7.78 -0.51
N VAL A 263 -11.56 -6.82 -1.15
CA VAL A 263 -10.21 -6.94 -1.69
C VAL A 263 -9.28 -6.02 -0.92
N VAL A 264 -8.19 -6.57 -0.39
CA VAL A 264 -7.09 -5.78 0.18
C VAL A 264 -5.92 -5.85 -0.78
N ILE A 265 -5.47 -4.70 -1.27
CA ILE A 265 -4.30 -4.61 -2.16
C ILE A 265 -3.11 -4.09 -1.35
N ALA A 266 -1.99 -4.80 -1.37
CA ALA A 266 -0.77 -4.41 -0.68
C ALA A 266 0.49 -4.88 -1.42
N PRO A 267 1.63 -4.15 -1.34
CA PRO A 267 2.90 -4.60 -1.91
C PRO A 267 3.33 -5.97 -1.37
N ARG A 268 3.80 -6.87 -2.23
CA ARG A 268 4.24 -8.22 -1.85
C ARG A 268 5.31 -8.17 -0.75
N LEU A 269 6.24 -7.21 -0.84
CA LEU A 269 7.36 -7.06 0.09
C LEU A 269 7.00 -6.31 1.39
N ASN A 270 5.78 -5.79 1.53
CA ASN A 270 5.31 -5.26 2.82
C ASN A 270 4.80 -6.41 3.70
N TRP A 271 5.75 -7.15 4.29
CA TRP A 271 5.42 -8.34 5.08
C TRP A 271 4.53 -8.06 6.29
N HIS A 272 4.55 -6.86 6.88
CA HIS A 272 3.63 -6.52 7.96
C HIS A 272 2.19 -6.53 7.47
N ALA A 273 1.90 -5.85 6.36
CA ALA A 273 0.58 -5.87 5.73
C ALA A 273 0.20 -7.29 5.28
N GLN A 274 1.11 -8.02 4.61
CA GLN A 274 0.83 -9.39 4.14
C GLN A 274 0.51 -10.35 5.30
N ASN A 275 1.26 -10.27 6.40
CA ASN A 275 1.00 -11.06 7.59
C ASN A 275 -0.33 -10.69 8.24
N GLY A 276 -0.70 -9.41 8.27
CA GLY A 276 -2.00 -8.95 8.77
C GLY A 276 -3.17 -9.45 7.93
N ILE A 277 -3.06 -9.37 6.61
CA ILE A 277 -4.02 -9.91 5.64
C ILE A 277 -4.19 -11.42 5.84
N ALA A 278 -3.09 -12.16 5.94
CA ALA A 278 -3.10 -13.61 6.16
C ALA A 278 -3.68 -13.98 7.53
N ALA A 279 -3.33 -13.24 8.60
CA ALA A 279 -3.87 -13.44 9.93
C ALA A 279 -5.39 -13.23 9.95
N TYR A 280 -5.88 -12.18 9.30
CA TYR A 280 -7.30 -11.93 9.15
C TYR A 280 -8.02 -13.05 8.38
N ALA A 281 -7.47 -13.47 7.24
CA ALA A 281 -8.04 -14.54 6.41
C ALA A 281 -8.27 -15.86 7.18
N ARG A 282 -7.41 -16.18 8.15
CA ARG A 282 -7.56 -17.40 8.98
C ARG A 282 -8.83 -17.40 9.83
N HIS A 283 -9.42 -16.24 10.12
CA HIS A 283 -10.70 -16.14 10.85
C HIS A 283 -11.93 -16.46 9.99
N LEU A 284 -11.80 -16.44 8.66
CA LEU A 284 -12.93 -16.55 7.74
C LEU A 284 -13.32 -18.01 7.47
N LYS A 285 -14.62 -18.25 7.34
CA LYS A 285 -15.16 -19.49 6.76
C LYS A 285 -14.93 -19.51 5.25
N LYS A 286 -15.20 -20.66 4.62
CA LYS A 286 -15.39 -20.67 3.16
C LYS A 286 -16.60 -19.79 2.83
N PRO A 287 -16.51 -18.90 1.82
CA PRO A 287 -17.60 -18.00 1.50
C PRO A 287 -18.83 -18.76 1.00
N GLU A 288 -20.01 -18.35 1.47
CA GLU A 288 -21.31 -18.83 1.01
C GLU A 288 -21.99 -17.79 0.09
N PRO A 289 -22.96 -18.18 -0.75
CA PRO A 289 -23.73 -17.23 -1.54
C PRO A 289 -24.34 -16.12 -0.67
N GLY A 290 -24.24 -14.87 -1.12
CA GLY A 290 -24.71 -13.70 -0.36
C GLY A 290 -23.72 -13.15 0.66
N GLN A 291 -22.48 -13.67 0.70
CA GLN A 291 -21.39 -13.09 1.49
C GLN A 291 -20.34 -12.45 0.57
N PRO A 292 -19.74 -11.31 0.97
CA PRO A 292 -18.60 -10.78 0.25
C PRO A 292 -17.40 -11.75 0.36
N VAL A 293 -16.79 -12.06 -0.78
CA VAL A 293 -15.59 -12.93 -0.82
C VAL A 293 -14.35 -12.11 -0.49
N PHE A 294 -13.58 -12.53 0.52
CA PHE A 294 -12.31 -11.89 0.87
C PHE A 294 -11.16 -12.34 -0.05
N ALA A 295 -10.34 -11.40 -0.50
CA ALA A 295 -9.08 -11.68 -1.20
C ALA A 295 -7.99 -10.66 -0.85
N GLY A 296 -6.78 -11.15 -0.59
CA GLY A 296 -5.57 -10.34 -0.60
C GLY A 296 -4.93 -10.38 -1.98
N ILE A 297 -4.59 -9.22 -2.55
CA ILE A 297 -3.98 -9.11 -3.87
C ILE A 297 -2.66 -8.33 -3.75
N PHE A 298 -1.59 -8.87 -4.33
CA PHE A 298 -0.33 -8.14 -4.41
C PHE A 298 -0.48 -6.93 -5.34
N LEU A 299 0.03 -5.78 -4.91
CA LEU A 299 0.01 -4.54 -5.71
C LEU A 299 0.61 -4.77 -7.09
N GLU A 300 1.69 -5.53 -7.16
CA GLU A 300 2.41 -5.90 -8.38
C GLU A 300 1.50 -6.65 -9.36
N ARG A 301 0.65 -7.56 -8.86
CA ARG A 301 -0.32 -8.30 -9.69
C ARG A 301 -1.43 -7.39 -10.21
N PHE A 302 -1.86 -6.41 -9.43
CA PHE A 302 -2.83 -5.43 -9.90
C PHE A 302 -2.22 -4.53 -11.00
N ILE A 303 -0.96 -4.10 -10.84
CA ILE A 303 -0.22 -3.33 -11.84
C ILE A 303 -0.04 -4.15 -13.13
N GLU A 304 0.35 -5.41 -13.02
CA GLU A 304 0.47 -6.33 -14.16
C GLU A 304 -0.87 -6.49 -14.89
N ALA A 305 -1.98 -6.64 -14.15
CA ALA A 305 -3.31 -6.75 -14.74
C ALA A 305 -3.69 -5.50 -15.56
N ILE A 306 -3.33 -4.30 -15.10
CA ILE A 306 -3.50 -3.06 -15.88
C ILE A 306 -2.70 -3.14 -17.19
N GLY A 307 -1.46 -3.63 -17.12
CA GLY A 307 -0.60 -3.81 -18.30
C GLY A 307 -1.21 -4.78 -19.30
N THR A 308 -1.54 -5.99 -18.84
CA THR A 308 -2.16 -7.07 -19.62
C THR A 308 -3.50 -6.66 -20.23
N ALA A 309 -4.25 -5.78 -19.56
CA ALA A 309 -5.50 -5.22 -20.08
C ALA A 309 -5.31 -4.11 -21.13
N GLY A 310 -4.07 -3.87 -21.59
CA GLY A 310 -3.75 -2.97 -22.71
C GLY A 310 -3.13 -1.63 -22.32
N LYS A 311 -2.77 -1.42 -21.05
CA LYS A 311 -2.10 -0.18 -20.57
C LYS A 311 -0.65 -0.44 -20.15
N HIS A 312 0.13 -1.13 -20.99
CA HIS A 312 1.52 -1.52 -20.71
C HIS A 312 2.40 -0.36 -20.22
N ASP A 313 2.46 0.76 -20.95
CA ASP A 313 3.30 1.91 -20.57
C ASP A 313 2.90 2.51 -19.22
N TYR A 314 1.58 2.57 -18.96
CA TYR A 314 1.08 3.10 -17.69
C TYR A 314 1.39 2.14 -16.53
N ALA A 315 1.27 0.83 -16.75
CA ALA A 315 1.66 -0.18 -15.78
C ALA A 315 3.16 -0.12 -15.47
N GLN A 316 4.01 0.11 -16.47
CA GLN A 316 5.45 0.31 -16.24
C GLN A 316 5.72 1.53 -15.36
N ARG A 317 5.02 2.65 -15.59
CA ARG A 317 5.15 3.87 -14.76
C ARG A 317 4.65 3.64 -13.33
N LEU A 318 3.59 2.85 -13.14
CA LEU A 318 3.13 2.41 -11.82
C LEU A 318 4.19 1.54 -11.14
N HIS A 319 4.78 0.58 -11.85
CA HIS A 319 5.84 -0.29 -11.31
C HIS A 319 7.06 0.53 -10.87
N GLN A 320 7.61 1.36 -11.75
CA GLN A 320 8.73 2.27 -11.46
C GLN A 320 8.46 3.14 -10.23
N ARG A 321 7.22 3.58 -10.07
CA ARG A 321 6.85 4.43 -8.95
C ARG A 321 6.66 3.66 -7.64
N TYR A 322 6.10 2.45 -7.66
CA TYR A 322 5.58 1.82 -6.44
C TYR A 322 6.19 0.46 -6.08
N ALA A 323 6.83 -0.24 -7.02
CA ALA A 323 7.26 -1.63 -6.88
C ALA A 323 8.70 -1.92 -7.34
N ASP A 324 9.39 -0.96 -7.96
CA ASP A 324 10.74 -1.13 -8.51
C ASP A 324 11.85 -1.07 -7.46
N PHE A 325 11.85 -2.06 -6.56
CA PHE A 325 12.82 -2.13 -5.45
C PHE A 325 14.21 -2.57 -5.87
N ALA A 326 14.38 -3.17 -7.06
CA ALA A 326 15.71 -3.48 -7.63
C ALA A 326 16.59 -2.24 -7.76
N ARG A 327 15.99 -1.06 -7.91
CA ARG A 327 16.70 0.23 -7.92
C ARG A 327 17.37 0.55 -6.58
N ILE A 328 16.83 0.06 -5.47
CA ILE A 328 17.43 0.25 -4.15
C ILE A 328 18.65 -0.65 -4.03
N ASP A 329 18.56 -1.89 -4.51
CA ASP A 329 19.69 -2.82 -4.52
C ASP A 329 20.85 -2.23 -5.33
N GLN A 330 20.58 -1.72 -6.54
CA GLN A 330 21.58 -1.03 -7.37
C GLN A 330 22.24 0.17 -6.68
N LEU A 331 21.47 0.92 -5.88
CA LEU A 331 22.00 2.07 -5.14
C LEU A 331 22.87 1.64 -3.96
N ILE A 332 22.52 0.52 -3.30
CA ILE A 332 23.32 -0.06 -2.23
C ILE A 332 24.62 -0.65 -2.81
N ASP A 333 24.55 -1.37 -3.92
CA ASP A 333 25.73 -1.95 -4.58
C ASP A 333 26.72 -0.85 -4.96
N ALA A 334 26.24 0.24 -5.58
CA ALA A 334 27.07 1.39 -5.93
C ALA A 334 27.68 2.09 -4.69
N TYR A 335 26.97 2.10 -3.57
CA TYR A 335 27.48 2.62 -2.30
C TYR A 335 28.59 1.73 -1.73
N LEU A 336 28.40 0.41 -1.72
CA LEU A 336 29.39 -0.55 -1.23
C LEU A 336 30.65 -0.54 -2.11
N ASP A 337 30.50 -0.49 -3.42
CA ASP A 337 31.63 -0.36 -4.36
C ASP A 337 32.47 0.90 -4.08
N ALA A 338 31.83 2.01 -3.72
CA ALA A 338 32.51 3.26 -3.39
C ALA A 338 33.24 3.18 -2.04
N GLU A 339 32.66 2.55 -1.03
CA GLU A 339 33.29 2.32 0.28
C GLU A 339 34.51 1.39 0.16
N ASP A 340 34.40 0.32 -0.64
CA ASP A 340 35.51 -0.60 -0.92
C ASP A 340 36.67 0.12 -1.61
N GLN A 341 36.38 1.02 -2.56
CA GLN A 341 37.39 1.84 -3.25
C GLN A 341 38.03 2.90 -2.35
N ALA A 342 37.28 3.44 -1.38
CA ALA A 342 37.79 4.42 -0.43
C ALA A 342 38.78 3.82 0.59
N GLY A 343 38.85 2.48 0.68
CA GLY A 343 39.71 1.75 1.59
C GLY A 343 39.12 1.73 2.99
N ILE A 344 38.51 0.61 3.37
CA ILE A 344 37.91 0.44 4.69
C ILE A 344 39.05 0.45 5.75
N GLU A 345 39.09 1.47 6.62
CA GLU A 345 39.69 1.35 7.96
C GLU A 345 38.86 0.32 8.73
N LEU A 346 39.10 -0.96 8.46
CA LEU A 346 38.50 -2.08 9.17
C LEU A 346 38.91 -1.96 10.63
N LEU A 347 37.92 -1.64 11.48
CA LEU A 347 37.90 -1.84 12.93
C LEU A 347 39.22 -2.39 13.47
N THR A 348 40.17 -1.51 13.80
CA THR A 348 41.34 -1.89 14.57
C THR A 348 40.84 -2.43 15.89
N ILE A 349 40.79 -3.75 16.01
CA ILE A 349 40.70 -4.43 17.30
C ILE A 349 41.90 -3.89 18.09
N PRO A 350 41.70 -3.28 19.27
CA PRO A 350 42.84 -2.87 20.08
C PRO A 350 43.65 -4.13 20.36
N GLU A 351 44.93 -4.15 19.97
CA GLU A 351 45.84 -5.19 20.39
C GLU A 351 45.80 -5.25 21.92
N VAL A 352 45.28 -6.37 22.44
CA VAL A 352 45.42 -6.69 23.85
C VAL A 352 46.89 -6.94 24.07
N SER A 353 47.60 -5.95 24.61
CA SER A 353 48.99 -6.09 25.02
C SER A 353 49.09 -7.17 26.10
N SER A 354 49.48 -8.37 25.70
CA SER A 354 49.89 -9.43 26.62
C SER A 354 51.27 -9.10 27.18
N SER A 355 51.33 -8.50 28.36
CA SER A 355 52.54 -8.52 29.20
C SER A 355 52.24 -9.28 30.49
N GLY A 356 52.32 -10.60 30.43
CA GLY A 356 52.67 -11.44 31.60
C GLY A 356 54.15 -11.78 31.45
N SER A 357 55.04 -11.32 32.33
CA SER A 357 55.62 -12.04 33.49
C SER A 357 57.00 -11.36 33.65
N GLU A 358 57.62 -11.08 34.79
CA GLU A 358 57.87 -11.98 35.91
C GLU A 358 58.60 -11.19 37.03
N ALA A 359 58.58 -11.76 38.23
CA ALA A 359 59.01 -11.26 39.53
C ALA A 359 60.46 -10.74 39.67
N LYS A 360 60.67 -9.86 40.67
CA LYS A 360 61.75 -10.05 41.65
C LYS A 360 61.45 -9.39 43.02
N ALA A 361 61.82 -10.14 44.05
CA ALA A 361 61.50 -9.97 45.46
C ALA A 361 62.47 -9.05 46.23
N MET A 362 62.02 -8.69 47.46
CA MET A 362 62.78 -8.38 48.68
C MET A 362 63.55 -7.05 48.78
N ALA A 363 63.17 -6.18 49.74
CA ALA A 363 63.83 -6.06 51.05
C ALA A 363 63.35 -4.83 51.86
N ALA A 364 63.00 -5.09 53.13
CA ALA A 364 63.23 -4.27 54.34
C ALA A 364 63.05 -2.74 54.34
N ALA A 365 62.04 -2.25 55.06
CA ALA A 365 62.16 -1.56 56.35
C ALA A 365 60.78 -1.06 56.82
#